data_AF-A0A7S3N9L8-F1
#
_entry.id   AF-A0A7S3N9L8-F1
#
_cell.length_a   1.000
_cell.length_b   1.000
_cell.length_c   1.000
_cell.angle_alpha   90.00
_cell.angle_beta   90.00
_cell.angle_gamma   90.00
#
_symmetry.space_group_name_H-M   'P 1'
#
loop_
_entity.id
_entity.type
_entity.pdbx_description
1 polymer ?
#
loop_
_entity_poly.entity_id
_entity_poly.type
_entity_poly.pdbx_seq_one_letter_code
_entity_poly.pdbx_strand_id
1 'polypeptide(L)'
;VDLFVASVDQSGILEMKGLFDSTGGYYIMTDSFQNPVYKESFSKFFTVDDDGNLKMGFLGKLNIFTSKEFKVRGCIGPCTSTNKKTNYCSDTVIGVGNTSEWNIGGVDKNSSLAFYFDIV
;
A
#
# COMPACT_ATOMS: atom_id res chain seq x y z
N VAL A 1 -4.83 -7.49 2.39
CA VAL A 1 -4.69 -8.57 3.40
C VAL A 1 -4.24 -7.89 4.66
N ASP A 2 -5.08 -7.91 5.67
CA ASP A 2 -4.77 -7.32 6.97
C ASP A 2 -4.28 -8.41 7.93
N LEU A 3 -3.29 -8.08 8.77
CA LEU A 3 -2.74 -8.98 9.77
C LEU A 3 -2.88 -8.37 11.15
N PHE A 4 -3.76 -8.97 11.95
CA PHE A 4 -3.94 -8.66 13.36
C PHE A 4 -3.37 -9.79 14.20
N VAL A 5 -2.29 -9.51 14.93
CA VAL A 5 -1.53 -10.50 15.68
C VAL A 5 -1.50 -10.15 17.15
N ALA A 6 -1.84 -11.12 17.99
CA ALA A 6 -1.73 -11.05 19.43
C ALA A 6 -0.91 -12.24 19.92
N SER A 7 0.34 -11.98 20.31
CA SER A 7 1.27 -12.99 20.79
C SER A 7 2.38 -12.32 21.60
N VAL A 8 2.83 -12.98 22.65
CA VAL A 8 4.03 -12.59 23.40
C VAL A 8 5.32 -12.98 22.68
N ASP A 9 5.23 -13.96 21.78
CA ASP A 9 6.32 -14.46 20.94
C ASP A 9 6.17 -14.07 19.47
N GLN A 10 7.23 -14.24 18.68
CA GLN A 10 7.23 -13.98 17.24
C GLN A 10 6.22 -14.87 16.51
N SER A 11 5.45 -14.28 15.61
CA SER A 11 4.34 -14.96 14.89
C SER A 11 4.59 -15.09 13.38
N GLY A 12 5.84 -15.04 12.93
CA GLY A 12 6.19 -15.20 11.51
C GLY A 12 5.82 -14.01 10.61
N ILE A 13 5.90 -12.79 11.15
CA ILE A 13 5.55 -11.57 10.39
C ILE A 13 6.52 -11.33 9.23
N LEU A 14 7.79 -11.71 9.39
CA LEU A 14 8.79 -11.52 8.36
C LEU A 14 8.41 -12.27 7.08
N GLU A 15 7.95 -13.51 7.23
CA GLU A 15 7.50 -14.39 6.17
C GLU A 15 6.19 -13.89 5.54
N MET A 16 5.31 -13.29 6.35
CA MET A 16 4.00 -12.79 5.91
C MET A 16 4.03 -11.32 5.43
N LYS A 17 5.15 -10.61 5.58
CA LYS A 17 5.28 -9.17 5.29
C LYS A 17 4.80 -8.80 3.88
N GLY A 18 5.13 -9.63 2.89
CA GLY A 18 4.73 -9.40 1.50
C GLY A 18 3.22 -9.32 1.27
N LEU A 19 2.41 -9.93 2.14
CA LEU A 19 0.95 -9.98 2.00
C LEU A 19 0.32 -8.60 2.19
N PHE A 20 0.65 -7.91 3.29
CA PHE A 20 0.08 -6.59 3.58
C PHE A 20 0.82 -5.47 2.85
N ASP A 21 2.14 -5.60 2.64
CA ASP A 21 2.92 -4.63 1.86
C ASP A 21 2.42 -4.53 0.42
N SER A 22 2.12 -5.66 -0.25
CA SER A 22 1.66 -5.62 -1.65
C SER A 22 0.21 -5.15 -1.79
N THR A 23 -0.64 -5.45 -0.80
CA THR A 23 -2.07 -5.18 -0.88
C THR A 23 -2.48 -3.84 -0.27
N GLY A 24 -1.61 -3.16 0.48
CA GLY A 24 -1.99 -1.99 1.27
C GLY A 24 -2.86 -2.33 2.47
N GLY A 25 -2.70 -3.54 3.00
CA GLY A 25 -3.37 -3.96 4.21
C GLY A 25 -2.69 -3.43 5.47
N TYR A 26 -3.43 -3.43 6.57
CA TYR A 26 -2.92 -3.03 7.86
C TYR A 26 -2.20 -4.19 8.55
N TYR A 27 -1.21 -3.84 9.35
CA TYR A 27 -0.53 -4.77 10.24
C TYR A 27 -0.55 -4.19 11.66
N ILE A 28 -1.12 -4.95 12.59
CA ILE A 28 -1.16 -4.64 14.02
C ILE A 28 -0.61 -5.82 14.78
N MET A 29 0.41 -5.57 15.60
CA MET A 29 0.99 -6.54 16.51
C MET A 29 0.84 -6.05 17.95
N THR A 30 0.32 -6.95 18.79
CA THR A 30 0.14 -6.74 20.22
C THR A 30 0.49 -8.02 20.98
N ASP A 31 0.58 -7.93 22.30
CA ASP A 31 0.78 -9.07 23.21
C ASP A 31 -0.51 -9.88 23.42
N SER A 32 -1.67 -9.21 23.43
CA SER A 32 -2.99 -9.80 23.66
C SER A 32 -4.10 -9.02 22.96
N PHE A 33 -5.11 -9.71 22.43
CA PHE A 33 -6.33 -9.07 21.91
C PHE A 33 -7.15 -8.36 22.99
N GLN A 34 -6.88 -8.63 24.27
CA GLN A 34 -7.53 -7.90 25.37
C GLN A 34 -6.88 -6.54 25.63
N ASN A 35 -5.69 -6.29 25.08
CA ASN A 35 -4.98 -5.03 25.23
C ASN A 35 -5.85 -3.86 24.71
N PRO A 36 -6.07 -2.79 25.50
CA PRO A 36 -6.80 -1.61 25.06
C PRO A 36 -6.28 -1.02 23.74
N VAL A 37 -4.96 -1.08 23.51
CA VAL A 37 -4.32 -0.60 22.28
C VAL A 37 -4.81 -1.36 21.05
N TYR A 38 -4.97 -2.69 21.15
CA TYR A 38 -5.56 -3.49 20.07
C TYR A 38 -7.00 -3.06 19.81
N LYS A 39 -7.84 -2.99 20.86
CA LYS A 39 -9.26 -2.68 20.73
C LYS A 39 -9.49 -1.31 20.10
N GLU A 40 -8.74 -0.30 20.53
CA GLU A 40 -8.83 1.05 19.97
C GLU A 40 -8.37 1.08 18.51
N SER A 41 -7.25 0.42 18.20
CA SER A 41 -6.73 0.39 16.83
C SER A 41 -7.65 -0.37 15.87
N PHE A 42 -8.22 -1.48 16.32
CA PHE A 42 -9.22 -2.25 15.56
C PHE A 42 -10.51 -1.46 15.37
N SER A 43 -10.95 -0.69 16.37
CA SER A 43 -12.10 0.21 16.22
C SER A 43 -11.82 1.32 15.21
N LYS A 44 -10.61 1.90 15.21
CA LYS A 44 -10.20 2.94 14.25
C LYS A 44 -10.22 2.44 12.81
N PHE A 45 -9.91 1.17 12.58
CA PHE A 45 -9.95 0.57 11.25
C PHE A 45 -11.35 0.70 10.61
N PHE A 46 -12.44 0.59 11.39
CA PHE A 46 -13.81 0.73 10.90
C PHE A 46 -14.40 2.14 11.09
N THR A 47 -13.55 3.16 11.18
CA THR A 47 -14.04 4.55 11.32
C THR A 47 -14.84 4.95 10.08
N VAL A 48 -16.02 5.52 10.31
CA VAL A 48 -16.90 6.04 9.26
C VAL A 48 -16.74 7.54 9.07
N ASP A 49 -17.18 8.04 7.91
CA ASP A 49 -17.40 9.46 7.63
C ASP A 49 -18.77 9.95 8.09
N ASP A 50 -19.05 11.22 7.82
CA ASP A 50 -20.29 11.88 8.24
C ASP A 50 -21.53 11.27 7.56
N ASP A 51 -21.34 10.59 6.42
CA ASP A 51 -22.37 9.86 5.66
C ASP A 51 -22.51 8.39 6.12
N GLY A 52 -21.71 7.96 7.09
CA GLY A 52 -21.72 6.59 7.62
C GLY A 52 -20.93 5.57 6.77
N ASN A 53 -20.14 6.01 5.80
CA ASN A 53 -19.31 5.14 4.97
C ASN A 53 -17.93 4.92 5.58
N LEU A 54 -17.35 3.73 5.38
CA LEU A 54 -16.00 3.43 5.87
C LEU A 54 -14.95 4.33 5.17
N LYS A 55 -13.99 4.84 5.94
CA LYS A 55 -12.89 5.69 5.43
C LYS A 55 -11.77 4.88 4.75
N MET A 56 -12.15 3.94 3.88
CA MET A 56 -11.23 3.07 3.13
C MET A 56 -11.72 2.90 1.69
N GLY A 57 -10.78 2.85 0.76
CA GLY A 57 -10.99 2.55 -0.65
C GLY A 57 -10.36 1.21 -1.02
N PHE A 58 -10.96 0.54 -1.99
CA PHE A 58 -10.49 -0.76 -2.49
C PHE A 58 -10.36 -0.75 -4.01
N LEU A 59 -9.54 -1.66 -4.53
CA LEU A 59 -9.33 -1.85 -5.98
C LEU A 59 -8.90 -0.55 -6.68
N GLY A 60 -8.07 0.24 -5.99
CA GLY A 60 -7.52 1.48 -6.53
C GLY A 60 -6.63 1.20 -7.72
N LYS A 61 -6.79 1.99 -8.78
CA LYS A 61 -5.94 1.94 -9.97
C LYS A 61 -5.28 3.30 -10.18
N LEU A 62 -3.95 3.33 -10.16
CA LEU A 62 -3.16 4.55 -10.25
C LEU A 62 -2.39 4.58 -11.55
N ASN A 63 -2.62 5.61 -12.36
CA ASN A 63 -1.96 5.82 -13.65
C ASN A 63 -1.16 7.11 -13.63
N ILE A 64 0.11 7.04 -14.04
CA ILE A 64 0.99 8.21 -14.16
C ILE A 64 1.21 8.52 -15.65
N PHE A 65 0.97 9.79 -15.99
CA PHE A 65 1.25 10.35 -17.30
C PHE A 65 2.26 11.48 -17.12
N THR A 66 3.34 11.44 -17.90
CA THR A 66 4.43 12.42 -17.81
C THR A 66 4.61 13.16 -19.14
N SER A 67 5.17 14.36 -19.08
CA SER A 67 5.71 15.04 -20.25
C SER A 67 6.88 14.24 -20.85
N LYS A 68 7.28 14.57 -22.09
CA LYS A 68 8.28 13.77 -22.84
C LYS A 68 9.66 13.77 -22.18
N GLU A 69 9.96 14.81 -21.41
CA GLU A 69 11.21 15.05 -20.69
C GLU A 69 11.29 14.23 -19.39
N PHE A 70 10.19 13.61 -18.95
CA PHE A 70 10.14 12.85 -17.72
C PHE A 70 9.69 11.42 -17.96
N LYS A 71 10.34 10.47 -17.28
CA LYS A 71 9.93 9.08 -17.25
C LYS A 71 9.82 8.58 -15.81
N VAL A 72 8.85 7.72 -15.54
CA VAL A 72 8.68 7.09 -14.23
C VAL A 72 9.56 5.85 -14.12
N ARG A 73 10.38 5.80 -13.07
CA ARG A 73 11.27 4.68 -12.73
C ARG A 73 10.55 3.60 -11.93
N GLY A 74 9.60 4.02 -11.10
CA GLY A 74 8.77 3.11 -10.32
C GLY A 74 8.22 3.75 -9.05
N CYS A 75 7.66 2.90 -8.20
CA CYS A 75 7.02 3.27 -6.96
C CYS A 75 7.59 2.49 -5.77
N ILE A 76 7.76 3.16 -4.62
CA ILE A 76 7.96 2.51 -3.32
C ILE A 76 6.76 2.84 -2.45
N GLY A 77 6.02 1.81 -2.04
CA GLY A 77 4.80 1.93 -1.28
C GLY A 77 3.87 0.74 -1.52
N PRO A 78 2.70 0.72 -0.88
CA PRO A 78 1.76 -0.39 -0.95
C PRO A 78 1.06 -0.48 -2.30
N CYS A 79 1.69 -1.16 -3.26
CA CYS A 79 1.16 -1.30 -4.61
C CYS A 79 1.71 -2.55 -5.32
N THR A 80 1.03 -2.92 -6.41
CA THR A 80 1.47 -3.96 -7.33
C THR A 80 1.53 -3.42 -8.76
N SER A 81 2.52 -3.87 -9.53
CA SER A 81 2.68 -3.48 -10.94
C SER A 81 1.64 -4.19 -11.80
N THR A 82 1.04 -3.47 -12.75
CA THR A 82 0.25 -4.11 -13.82
C THR A 82 1.11 -4.64 -14.97
N ASN A 83 2.43 -4.46 -14.90
CA ASN A 83 3.41 -4.84 -15.94
C ASN A 83 3.09 -4.25 -17.32
N LYS A 84 2.36 -3.13 -17.36
CA LYS A 84 2.00 -2.44 -18.59
C LYS A 84 3.09 -1.43 -18.94
N LYS A 85 3.99 -1.83 -19.84
CA LYS A 85 5.04 -0.93 -20.33
C LYS A 85 4.45 0.09 -21.30
N THR A 86 4.70 1.37 -21.02
CA THR A 86 4.24 2.52 -21.82
C THR A 86 5.42 3.43 -22.15
N ASN A 87 5.19 4.46 -22.97
CA ASN A 87 6.20 5.46 -23.31
C ASN A 87 6.66 6.29 -22.10
N TYR A 88 5.92 6.27 -20.99
CA TYR A 88 6.26 6.98 -19.76
C TYR A 88 7.24 6.21 -18.87
N CYS A 89 7.50 4.93 -19.14
CA CYS A 89 8.36 4.08 -18.32
C CYS A 89 9.84 4.36 -18.60
N SER A 90 10.64 4.55 -17.54
CA SER A 90 12.10 4.59 -17.64
C SER A 90 12.67 3.19 -17.83
N ASP A 91 13.86 3.10 -18.42
CA ASP A 91 14.64 1.86 -18.51
C ASP A 91 15.35 1.54 -17.18
N THR A 92 15.48 2.54 -16.30
CA THR A 92 16.04 2.37 -14.96
C THR A 92 14.93 2.21 -13.92
N VAL A 93 14.97 1.12 -13.16
CA VAL A 93 13.89 0.75 -12.23
C VAL A 93 14.24 1.09 -10.78
N ILE A 94 13.27 1.62 -10.03
CA ILE A 94 13.32 1.75 -8.56
C ILE A 94 12.02 1.19 -7.98
N GLY A 95 12.12 0.26 -7.02
CA GLY A 95 10.97 -0.36 -6.37
C GLY A 95 10.09 -1.14 -7.35
N VAL A 96 8.77 -0.96 -7.23
CA VAL A 96 7.76 -1.52 -8.14
C VAL A 96 7.72 -0.69 -9.41
N GLY A 97 8.51 -1.07 -10.42
CA GLY A 97 8.62 -0.34 -11.69
C GLY A 97 8.18 -1.15 -12.91
N ASN A 98 8.79 -0.85 -14.07
CA ASN A 98 8.44 -1.40 -15.39
C ASN A 98 6.97 -1.18 -15.80
N THR A 99 6.34 -0.18 -15.22
CA THR A 99 4.94 0.18 -15.48
C THR A 99 4.76 1.68 -15.24
N SER A 100 3.74 2.26 -15.86
CA SER A 100 3.20 3.57 -15.50
C SER A 100 1.82 3.46 -14.85
N GLU A 101 1.46 2.24 -14.44
CA GLU A 101 0.16 1.87 -13.91
C GLU A 101 0.32 0.85 -12.77
N TRP A 102 -0.30 1.14 -11.61
CA TRP A 102 -0.24 0.31 -10.40
C TRP A 102 -1.63 0.02 -9.87
N ASN A 103 -1.80 -1.18 -9.30
CA ASN A 103 -2.96 -1.54 -8.51
C ASN A 103 -2.66 -1.34 -7.02
N ILE A 104 -3.62 -0.78 -6.30
CA ILE A 104 -3.60 -0.55 -4.86
C ILE A 104 -4.80 -1.31 -4.27
N GLY A 105 -4.53 -2.36 -3.49
CA GLY A 105 -5.57 -3.25 -2.99
C GLY A 105 -6.51 -2.57 -2.00
N GLY A 106 -5.92 -1.97 -0.95
CA GLY A 106 -6.56 -1.10 0.02
C GLY A 106 -5.82 0.24 0.11
N VAL A 107 -6.58 1.32 0.23
CA VAL A 107 -6.07 2.68 0.39
C VAL A 107 -6.93 3.43 1.39
N ASP A 108 -6.31 4.30 2.18
CA ASP A 108 -7.00 5.20 3.09
C ASP A 108 -6.40 6.61 2.99
N LYS A 109 -6.93 7.55 3.78
CA LYS A 109 -6.41 8.93 3.81
C LYS A 109 -4.96 9.06 4.28
N ASN A 110 -4.41 8.04 4.95
CA ASN A 110 -3.04 8.05 5.47
C ASN A 110 -2.06 7.33 4.52
N SER A 111 -2.57 6.67 3.49
CA SER A 111 -1.79 5.91 2.51
C SER A 111 -0.97 6.87 1.65
N SER A 112 0.33 6.64 1.60
CA SER A 112 1.28 7.45 0.82
C SER A 112 2.17 6.55 -0.04
N LEU A 113 2.38 6.94 -1.29
CA LEU A 113 3.25 6.24 -2.24
C LEU A 113 4.34 7.21 -2.72
N ALA A 114 5.57 6.71 -2.80
CA ALA A 114 6.71 7.46 -3.32
C ALA A 114 6.96 7.08 -4.77
N PHE A 115 6.91 8.05 -5.68
CA PHE A 115 7.21 7.84 -7.11
C PHE A 115 8.54 8.47 -7.46
N TYR A 116 9.34 7.70 -8.22
CA TYR A 116 10.67 8.10 -8.64
C TYR A 116 10.67 8.36 -10.14
N PHE A 117 11.25 9.49 -10.53
CA PHE A 117 11.28 9.93 -11.92
C PHE A 117 12.72 10.08 -12.40
N ASP A 118 12.86 10.00 -13.71
CA ASP A 118 14.09 10.27 -14.45
C ASP A 118 13.83 11.43 -15.42
N ILE A 119 14.88 12.19 -15.70
CA ILE A 119 14.85 13.26 -16.70
C ILE A 119 15.56 12.74 -17.95
N VAL A 120 14.92 12.89 -19.11
CA VAL A 120 15.41 12.43 -20.42
C VAL A 120 15.95 13.60 -21.22
#